data_AF-A0A8J4F5Q8-F1
#
_entry.id   AF-A0A8J4F5Q8-F1
#
_cell.length_a   1.000
_cell.length_b   1.000
_cell.length_c   1.000
_cell.angle_alpha   90.00
_cell.angle_beta   90.00
_cell.angle_gamma   90.00
#
_symmetry.space_group_name_H-M   'P 1'
#
loop_
_entity.id
_entity.type
_entity.pdbx_description
1 polymer ?
#
loop_
_entity_poly.entity_id
_entity_poly.type
_entity_poly.pdbx_seq_one_letter_code
_entity_poly.pdbx_strand_id
1 'polypeptide(L)'
;MDWSTRRHLTTSAPARIVNFCSALGEFMGKVDWNDLRGEKLVDSDPLAAYNASKRMLSMMTKEMAVRCKGTGVDVFAVHPGFAATNLWHKSLRCYPAARAFNVAEEWFAQHPFYGALPALYALSEPHLQDE
;
A
#
# COMPACT_ATOMS: atom_id res chain seq x y z
N MET A 1 -13.56 6.17 3.99
CA MET A 1 -13.42 7.23 5.01
C MET A 1 -14.81 7.65 5.42
N ASP A 2 -15.17 7.47 6.69
CA ASP A 2 -16.47 7.93 7.19
C ASP A 2 -16.43 9.46 7.41
N TRP A 3 -17.60 10.04 7.67
CA TRP A 3 -17.71 11.49 7.88
C TRP A 3 -17.03 11.97 9.17
N SER A 4 -16.91 11.10 10.18
CA SER A 4 -16.29 11.43 11.47
C SER A 4 -14.77 11.58 11.35
N THR A 5 -14.11 10.63 10.68
CA THR A 5 -12.66 10.61 10.44
C THR A 5 -12.26 11.80 9.57
N ARG A 6 -13.07 12.15 8.57
CA ARG A 6 -12.84 13.34 7.75
C ARG A 6 -12.83 14.61 8.58
N ARG A 7 -13.84 14.78 9.44
CA ARG A 7 -13.95 15.97 10.28
C ARG A 7 -12.76 16.13 11.22
N HIS A 8 -12.29 15.05 11.85
CA HIS A 8 -11.12 15.12 12.74
C HIS A 8 -9.84 15.51 11.99
N LEU A 9 -9.61 14.94 10.80
CA LEU A 9 -8.42 15.24 10.01
C LEU A 9 -8.43 16.69 9.50
N THR A 10 -9.57 17.19 9.00
CA THR A 10 -9.67 18.57 8.52
C THR A 10 -9.59 19.60 9.64
N THR A 11 -10.08 19.28 10.83
CA THR A 11 -9.98 20.19 12.00
C THR A 11 -8.58 20.21 12.61
N SER A 12 -7.78 19.17 12.35
CA SER A 12 -6.38 19.07 12.80
C SER A 12 -5.39 19.46 11.70
N ALA A 13 -5.86 20.11 10.62
CA ALA A 13 -4.99 20.55 9.54
C ALA A 13 -3.89 21.51 10.07
N PRO A 14 -2.64 21.43 9.56
CA PRO A 14 -2.21 20.56 8.46
C PRO A 14 -2.06 19.08 8.87
N ALA A 15 -2.57 18.16 8.05
CA ALA A 15 -2.49 16.73 8.31
C ALA A 15 -2.08 15.94 7.06
N ARG A 16 -1.47 14.76 7.25
CA ARG A 16 -1.03 13.89 6.16
C ARG A 16 -1.50 12.45 6.37
N ILE A 17 -1.97 11.81 5.30
CA ILE A 17 -2.31 10.38 5.27
C ILE A 17 -1.34 9.68 4.33
N VAL A 18 -0.65 8.64 4.82
CA VAL A 18 0.31 7.88 4.01
C VAL A 18 -0.11 6.42 3.96
N ASN A 19 -0.44 5.92 2.77
CA ASN A 19 -0.86 4.55 2.53
C ASN A 19 0.27 3.72 1.89
N PHE A 20 0.64 2.62 2.54
CA PHE A 20 1.62 1.66 2.04
C PHE A 20 1.03 0.77 0.92
N CYS A 21 1.25 1.21 -0.30
CA CYS A 21 0.93 0.51 -1.54
C CYS A 21 2.05 -0.47 -1.93
N SER A 22 1.92 -1.11 -3.09
CA SER A 22 2.90 -2.09 -3.60
C SER A 22 3.08 -1.91 -5.10
N ALA A 23 4.34 -1.83 -5.55
CA ALA A 23 4.66 -1.79 -6.97
C ALA A 23 4.14 -3.04 -7.71
N LEU A 24 4.24 -4.24 -7.11
CA LEU A 24 3.66 -5.45 -7.70
C LEU A 24 2.14 -5.39 -7.80
N GLY A 25 1.47 -4.78 -6.81
CA GLY A 25 0.03 -4.53 -6.89
C GLY A 25 -0.33 -3.59 -8.04
N GLU A 26 0.48 -2.57 -8.28
CA GLU A 26 0.28 -1.63 -9.38
C GLU A 26 0.51 -2.29 -10.76
N PHE A 27 1.56 -3.10 -10.94
CA PHE A 27 1.85 -3.72 -12.23
C PHE A 27 1.03 -4.99 -12.50
N MET A 28 0.78 -5.81 -11.48
CA MET A 28 0.19 -7.15 -11.63
C MET A 28 -1.23 -7.25 -11.08
N GLY A 29 -1.65 -6.33 -10.21
CA GLY A 29 -2.98 -6.37 -9.63
C GLY A 29 -4.08 -6.20 -10.67
N LYS A 30 -5.12 -7.01 -10.58
CA LYS A 30 -6.35 -6.89 -11.38
C LYS A 30 -7.53 -6.72 -10.43
N VAL A 31 -8.39 -5.75 -10.73
CA VAL A 31 -9.61 -5.50 -9.95
C VAL A 31 -10.79 -6.06 -10.73
N ASP A 32 -11.41 -7.11 -10.22
CA ASP A 32 -12.73 -7.57 -10.70
C ASP A 32 -13.80 -6.83 -9.90
N TRP A 33 -14.45 -5.85 -10.54
CA TRP A 33 -15.52 -5.06 -9.92
C TRP A 33 -16.75 -5.90 -9.56
N ASN A 34 -16.93 -7.07 -10.18
CA ASN A 34 -18.00 -8.00 -9.85
C ASN A 34 -17.62 -8.98 -8.74
N ASP A 35 -16.37 -8.97 -8.30
CA ASP A 35 -15.85 -9.82 -7.21
C ASP A 35 -14.80 -9.06 -6.38
N LEU A 36 -15.25 -7.99 -5.72
CA LEU A 36 -14.37 -7.18 -4.86
C LEU A 36 -13.89 -7.94 -3.61
N ARG A 37 -14.58 -9.02 -3.23
CA ARG A 37 -14.17 -9.90 -2.13
C ARG A 37 -13.05 -10.85 -2.56
N GLY A 38 -12.81 -10.99 -3.86
CA GLY A 38 -11.76 -11.82 -4.42
C GLY A 38 -12.04 -13.31 -4.20
N GLU A 39 -13.30 -13.71 -4.15
CA GLU A 39 -13.71 -15.11 -3.96
C GLU A 39 -13.10 -16.03 -5.02
N LYS A 40 -12.92 -15.52 -6.25
CA LYS A 40 -12.29 -16.25 -7.36
C LYS A 40 -10.75 -16.16 -7.38
N LEU A 41 -10.16 -15.23 -6.63
CA LEU A 41 -8.71 -14.98 -6.63
C LEU A 41 -7.97 -15.92 -5.68
N VAL A 42 -8.66 -16.48 -4.68
CA VAL A 42 -8.06 -17.33 -3.65
C VAL A 42 -7.50 -18.64 -4.22
N ASP A 43 -8.11 -19.15 -5.30
CA ASP A 43 -7.80 -20.47 -5.83
C ASP A 43 -6.78 -20.46 -6.99
N SER A 44 -6.44 -19.29 -7.54
CA SER A 44 -5.71 -19.17 -8.82
C SER A 44 -4.25 -18.72 -8.69
N ASP A 45 -3.92 -17.85 -7.74
CA ASP A 45 -2.55 -17.34 -7.54
C ASP A 45 -2.34 -16.87 -6.08
N PRO A 46 -1.29 -17.36 -5.38
CA PRO A 46 -0.98 -16.99 -4.00
C PRO A 46 -0.90 -15.49 -3.74
N LEU A 47 -0.53 -14.69 -4.75
CA LEU A 47 -0.37 -13.25 -4.64
C LEU A 47 -1.50 -12.46 -5.31
N ALA A 48 -2.43 -13.09 -6.02
CA ALA A 48 -3.47 -12.37 -6.76
C ALA A 48 -4.35 -11.52 -5.84
N ALA A 49 -4.84 -12.09 -4.74
CA ALA A 49 -5.63 -11.37 -3.76
C ALA A 49 -4.84 -10.20 -3.12
N TYR A 50 -3.56 -10.42 -2.80
CA TYR A 50 -2.68 -9.36 -2.27
C TYR A 50 -2.46 -8.25 -3.29
N ASN A 51 -2.09 -8.57 -4.53
CA ASN A 51 -1.84 -7.61 -5.59
C ASN A 51 -3.10 -6.82 -5.95
N ALA A 52 -4.26 -7.47 -6.02
CA ALA A 52 -5.55 -6.82 -6.22
C ALA A 52 -5.86 -5.85 -5.06
N SER A 53 -5.65 -6.27 -3.81
CA SER A 53 -5.88 -5.41 -2.64
C SER A 53 -4.99 -4.16 -2.63
N LYS A 54 -3.71 -4.31 -3.00
CA LYS A 54 -2.76 -3.19 -3.08
C LYS A 54 -3.04 -2.27 -4.27
N ARG A 55 -3.57 -2.79 -5.38
CA ARG A 55 -4.08 -1.97 -6.47
C ARG A 55 -5.28 -1.14 -6.05
N MET A 56 -6.26 -1.77 -5.40
CA MET A 56 -7.44 -1.05 -4.88
C MET A 56 -7.04 0.01 -3.85
N LEU A 57 -6.06 -0.26 -2.99
CA LEU A 57 -5.52 0.73 -2.05
C LEU A 57 -4.92 1.94 -2.77
N SER A 58 -4.18 1.73 -3.86
CA SER A 58 -3.61 2.82 -4.67
C SER A 58 -4.70 3.68 -5.30
N MET A 59 -5.74 3.03 -5.85
CA MET A 59 -6.91 3.72 -6.42
C MET A 59 -7.68 4.51 -5.35
N MET A 60 -7.90 3.91 -4.17
CA MET A 60 -8.53 4.58 -3.03
C MET A 60 -7.72 5.78 -2.57
N THR A 61 -6.39 5.66 -2.52
CA THR A 61 -5.49 6.75 -2.10
C THR A 61 -5.58 7.93 -3.08
N LYS A 62 -5.58 7.66 -4.38
CA LYS A 62 -5.77 8.68 -5.42
C LYS A 62 -7.12 9.40 -5.29
N GLU A 63 -8.20 8.66 -5.10
CA GLU A 63 -9.54 9.24 -4.90
C GLU A 63 -9.61 10.05 -3.61
N MET A 64 -8.97 9.58 -2.53
CA MET A 64 -8.88 10.33 -1.28
C MET A 64 -8.12 11.65 -1.43
N ALA A 65 -7.00 11.65 -2.16
CA ALA A 65 -6.26 12.87 -2.46
C ALA A 65 -7.14 13.90 -3.17
N VAL A 66 -7.88 13.48 -4.21
CA VAL A 66 -8.83 14.35 -4.92
C VAL A 66 -9.88 14.95 -3.98
N ARG A 67 -10.43 14.15 -3.06
CA ARG A 67 -11.47 14.60 -2.11
C ARG A 67 -10.95 15.51 -0.99
N CYS A 68 -9.64 15.45 -0.71
CA CYS A 68 -8.99 16.25 0.33
C CYS A 68 -8.35 17.54 -0.23
N LYS A 69 -8.39 17.75 -1.55
CA LYS A 69 -7.90 19.00 -2.16
C LYS A 69 -8.57 20.22 -1.52
N GLY A 70 -7.75 21.19 -1.12
CA GLY A 70 -8.18 22.42 -0.46
C GLY A 70 -8.64 22.26 0.99
N THR A 71 -8.50 21.07 1.60
CA THR A 71 -8.87 20.87 3.02
C THR A 71 -7.68 20.96 3.98
N GLY A 72 -6.46 21.23 3.49
CA GLY A 72 -5.23 21.20 4.28
C GLY A 72 -4.81 19.79 4.72
N VAL A 73 -5.29 18.76 4.00
CA VAL A 73 -4.98 17.35 4.27
C VAL A 73 -4.39 16.73 3.01
N ASP A 74 -3.11 16.36 3.07
CA ASP A 74 -2.43 15.69 1.97
C ASP A 74 -2.55 14.17 2.08
N VAL A 75 -2.61 13.47 0.95
CA VAL A 75 -2.78 12.02 0.92
C VAL A 75 -1.77 11.41 -0.08
N PHE A 76 -0.88 10.57 0.42
CA PHE A 76 0.21 9.98 -0.37
C PHE A 76 0.10 8.46 -0.45
N ALA A 77 0.41 7.92 -1.62
CA ALA A 77 0.70 6.51 -1.83
C ALA A 77 2.21 6.30 -1.82
N VAL A 78 2.71 5.38 -1.00
CA VAL A 78 4.13 5.04 -0.95
C VAL A 78 4.30 3.53 -1.07
N HIS A 79 5.36 3.06 -1.71
CA HIS A 79 5.74 1.64 -1.67
C HIS A 79 7.10 1.49 -0.98
N PRO A 80 7.27 0.52 -0.07
CA PRO A 80 8.53 0.32 0.65
C PRO A 80 9.60 -0.38 -0.19
N GLY A 81 9.36 -0.58 -1.50
CA GLY A 81 10.19 -1.43 -2.35
C GLY A 81 10.16 -2.88 -1.88
N PHE A 82 11.20 -3.65 -2.21
CA PHE A 82 11.36 -5.01 -1.73
C PHE A 82 12.15 -5.00 -0.43
N ALA A 83 11.47 -4.81 0.71
CA ALA A 83 12.10 -4.68 2.03
C ALA A 83 12.00 -5.98 2.85
N ALA A 84 13.09 -6.35 3.51
CA ALA A 84 13.24 -7.60 4.26
C ALA A 84 12.43 -7.55 5.56
N THR A 85 11.13 -7.87 5.49
CA THR A 85 10.21 -7.75 6.62
C THR A 85 9.60 -9.11 6.92
N ASN A 86 9.14 -9.34 8.15
CA ASN A 86 8.51 -10.62 8.50
C ASN A 86 7.13 -10.85 7.85
N LEU A 87 6.79 -10.13 6.77
CA LEU A 87 5.50 -10.12 6.10
C LEU A 87 5.14 -11.49 5.51
N TRP A 88 6.13 -12.18 4.94
CA TRP A 88 5.92 -13.44 4.19
C TRP A 88 5.95 -14.70 5.05
N HIS A 89 6.40 -14.59 6.30
CA HIS A 89 6.51 -15.73 7.22
C HIS A 89 5.16 -16.39 7.59
N LYS A 90 4.04 -15.68 7.42
CA LYS A 90 2.68 -16.18 7.72
C LYS A 90 1.87 -16.54 6.48
N SER A 91 2.02 -15.83 5.37
CA SER A 91 1.10 -15.92 4.21
C SER A 91 1.45 -17.04 3.22
N LEU A 92 2.69 -17.52 3.20
CA LEU A 92 3.14 -18.40 2.13
C LEU A 92 3.48 -19.83 2.56
N ARG A 93 3.27 -20.24 3.82
CA ARG A 93 3.66 -21.59 4.30
C ARG A 93 3.08 -22.78 3.51
N CYS A 94 2.01 -22.58 2.75
CA CYS A 94 1.35 -23.61 1.95
C CYS A 94 1.87 -23.75 0.51
N TYR A 95 2.77 -22.89 0.03
CA TYR A 95 3.29 -22.97 -1.35
C TYR A 95 4.80 -23.27 -1.37
N PRO A 96 5.29 -24.27 -2.13
CA PRO A 96 6.74 -24.51 -2.24
C PRO A 96 7.51 -23.29 -2.80
N ALA A 97 6.85 -22.47 -3.62
CA ALA A 97 7.38 -21.19 -4.13
C ALA A 97 7.67 -20.16 -3.01
N ALA A 98 7.00 -20.26 -1.85
CA ALA A 98 7.24 -19.43 -0.69
C ALA A 98 8.65 -19.52 -0.15
N ARG A 99 9.21 -20.72 -0.19
CA ARG A 99 10.54 -20.99 0.32
C ARG A 99 11.59 -20.37 -0.59
N ALA A 100 11.36 -20.41 -1.91
CA ALA A 100 12.17 -19.68 -2.88
C ALA A 100 12.01 -18.16 -2.73
N PHE A 101 10.80 -17.67 -2.43
CA PHE A 101 10.54 -16.25 -2.21
C PHE A 101 11.21 -15.72 -0.93
N ASN A 102 11.18 -16.49 0.17
CA ASN A 102 11.88 -16.14 1.41
C ASN A 102 13.41 -16.13 1.22
N VAL A 103 13.96 -17.09 0.46
CA VAL A 103 15.39 -17.10 0.10
C VAL A 103 15.73 -15.91 -0.81
N ALA A 104 14.87 -15.58 -1.77
CA ALA A 104 15.06 -14.39 -2.61
C ALA A 104 14.94 -13.09 -1.80
N GLU A 105 14.04 -13.03 -0.81
CA GLU A 105 13.93 -11.92 0.13
C GLU A 105 15.22 -11.73 0.93
N GLU A 106 15.77 -12.80 1.51
CA GLU A 106 17.02 -12.71 2.27
C GLU A 106 18.20 -12.13 1.47
N TRP A 107 18.22 -12.35 0.14
CA TRP A 107 19.35 -11.96 -0.72
C TRP A 107 19.14 -10.65 -1.48
N PHE A 108 17.89 -10.31 -1.84
CA PHE A 108 17.59 -9.16 -2.69
C PHE A 108 16.78 -8.08 -1.96
N ALA A 109 16.23 -8.37 -0.78
CA ALA A 109 15.45 -7.37 -0.07
C ALA A 109 16.35 -6.37 0.63
N GLN A 110 15.99 -5.10 0.50
CA GLN A 110 16.66 -4.01 1.20
C GLN A 110 16.39 -4.09 2.69
N HIS A 111 17.33 -3.57 3.49
CA HIS A 111 17.14 -3.42 4.93
C HIS A 111 15.84 -2.64 5.22
N PRO A 112 15.03 -3.01 6.24
CA PRO A 112 13.76 -2.35 6.56
C PRO A 112 13.83 -0.83 6.69
N PHE A 113 14.99 -0.34 7.15
CA PHE A 113 15.31 1.08 7.21
C PHE A 113 15.06 1.79 5.86
N TYR A 114 15.54 1.23 4.75
CA TYR A 114 15.35 1.81 3.42
C TYR A 114 13.89 1.73 2.97
N GLY A 115 13.17 0.69 3.38
CA GLY A 115 11.73 0.57 3.13
C GLY A 115 10.89 1.62 3.86
N ALA A 116 11.39 2.21 4.95
CA ALA A 116 10.71 3.29 5.66
C ALA A 116 10.93 4.67 5.02
N LEU A 117 12.00 4.85 4.23
CA LEU A 117 12.37 6.15 3.67
C LEU A 117 11.26 6.82 2.84
N PRO A 118 10.53 6.12 1.94
CA PRO A 118 9.46 6.75 1.17
C PRO A 118 8.33 7.31 2.06
N ALA A 119 8.01 6.60 3.14
CA ALA A 119 6.99 7.05 4.09
C ALA A 119 7.47 8.23 4.93
N LEU A 120 8.72 8.18 5.41
CA LEU A 120 9.32 9.31 6.13
C LEU A 120 9.38 10.55 5.25
N TYR A 121 9.80 10.41 4.00
CA TYR A 121 9.83 11.49 3.01
C TYR A 121 8.43 12.09 2.81
N ALA A 122 7.41 11.26 2.56
CA ALA A 122 6.02 11.73 2.42
C ALA A 122 5.51 12.44 3.69
N LEU A 123 5.95 12.03 4.87
CA LEU A 123 5.54 12.63 6.14
C LEU A 123 6.30 13.91 6.50
N SER A 124 7.58 14.03 6.10
CA SER A 124 8.45 15.11 6.56
C SER A 124 8.69 16.21 5.53
N GLU A 125 8.59 15.91 4.24
CA GLU A 125 8.99 16.86 3.20
C GLU A 125 7.95 17.98 3.02
N PRO A 126 8.28 19.26 3.27
CA PRO A 126 7.31 20.35 3.16
C PRO A 126 6.90 20.65 1.72
N HIS A 127 7.77 20.44 0.73
CA HIS A 127 7.47 20.76 -0.67
C HIS A 127 6.32 19.91 -1.26
N LEU A 128 6.05 18.73 -0.70
CA LEU A 128 4.95 17.86 -1.13
C LEU A 128 3.55 18.36 -0.73
N GLN A 129 3.46 19.46 0.03
CA GLN A 129 2.17 20.03 0.41
C GLN A 129 1.49 20.63 -0.83
N ASP A 130 0.19 20.38 -0.96
CA ASP A 130 -0.68 20.94 -2.01
C ASP A 130 -0.46 20.43 -3.47
N GLU A 131 0.21 19.28 -3.69
CA GLU A 131 0.18 18.53 -4.97
C GLU A 131 -1.18 17.79 -5.20
#